data_AF-A0A9E2NK46-F1
#
_entry.id   AF-A0A9E2NK46-F1
#
_cell.length_a   1.000
_cell.length_b   1.000
_cell.length_c   1.000
_cell.angle_alpha   90.00
_cell.angle_beta   90.00
_cell.angle_gamma   90.00
#
_symmetry.space_group_name_H-M   'P 1'
#
loop_
_entity.id
_entity.type
_entity.pdbx_description
1 polymer ?
#
loop_
_entity_poly.entity_id
_entity_poly.type
_entity_poly.pdbx_seq_one_letter_code
_entity_poly.pdbx_strand_id
1 'polypeptide(L)' 'MKEASYCPNCKKEVELIAACGATNYFCNHCKKLVSSKAVLTQEQLEEVQEEVSDK' A
#
# COMPACT_ATOMS: atom_id res chain seq x y z
N MET A 1 12.81 -0.40 -12.33
CA MET A 1 11.36 -0.46 -12.05
C MET A 1 11.15 -0.07 -10.59
N LYS A 2 10.16 0.75 -10.26
CA LYS A 2 9.76 1.03 -8.87
C LYS A 2 8.38 0.37 -8.68
N GLU A 3 8.31 -0.68 -7.89
CA GLU A 3 7.02 -1.28 -7.51
C GLU A 3 6.30 -0.33 -6.55
N ALA A 4 5.17 0.21 -6.99
CA ALA A 4 4.27 0.99 -6.13
C ALA A 4 3.58 0.04 -5.15
N SER A 5 3.59 0.41 -3.87
CA SER A 5 2.92 -0.33 -2.80
C SER A 5 1.72 0.47 -2.29
N TYR A 6 0.68 -0.24 -1.87
CA TYR A 6 -0.58 0.37 -1.47
C TYR A 6 -0.99 -0.09 -0.07
N CYS A 7 -1.76 0.75 0.62
CA CYS A 7 -2.23 0.47 1.95
C CYS A 7 -3.41 -0.52 1.89
N PRO A 8 -3.40 -1.63 2.66
CA PRO A 8 -4.50 -2.60 2.65
C PRO A 8 -5.79 -2.04 3.25
N ASN A 9 -5.72 -0.95 4.02
CA ASN A 9 -6.88 -0.36 4.69
C ASN A 9 -7.61 0.63 3.76
N CYS A 10 -6.87 1.59 3.20
CA CYS A 10 -7.46 2.66 2.40
C CYS A 10 -7.20 2.54 0.90
N LYS A 11 -6.47 1.50 0.46
CA LYS A 11 -6.14 1.22 -0.95
C LYS A 11 -5.38 2.36 -1.65
N LYS A 12 -4.70 3.22 -0.88
CA LYS A 12 -3.91 4.35 -1.39
C LYS A 12 -2.42 4.05 -1.34
N GLU A 13 -1.65 4.69 -2.21
CA GLU A 13 -0.21 4.54 -2.26
C GLU A 13 0.44 4.83 -0.89
N VAL A 14 1.37 3.97 -0.49
CA VAL A 14 2.15 4.13 0.73
C VAL A 14 3.55 4.62 0.41
N GLU A 15 4.11 5.41 1.32
CA GLU A 15 5.46 5.89 1.19
C GLU A 15 6.45 4.85 1.72
N LEU A 16 7.48 4.55 0.93
CA LEU A 16 8.58 3.69 1.36
C LEU A 16 9.59 4.52 2.16
N ILE A 17 9.70 4.19 3.45
CA ILE A 17 10.62 4.82 4.39
C ILE A 17 11.77 3.84 4.65
N ALA A 18 12.97 4.17 4.16
CA ALA A 18 14.18 3.43 4.51
C ALA A 18 14.86 4.12 5.71
N ALA A 19 14.98 3.43 6.84
CA ALA A 19 15.60 3.94 8.05
C ALA A 19 16.46 2.87 8.74
N CYS A 20 17.68 3.21 9.16
CA CYS A 20 18.60 2.33 9.89
C CYS A 20 18.79 0.94 9.25
N GLY A 21 18.81 0.87 7.91
CA GLY A 21 18.98 -0.38 7.16
C GLY A 21 17.71 -1.23 7.00
N ALA A 22 16.56 -0.78 7.53
CA ALA A 22 15.27 -1.40 7.32
C ALA A 22 14.41 -0.59 6.35
N THR A 23 13.53 -1.28 5.62
CA THR A 23 12.52 -0.67 4.76
C THR A 23 11.15 -0.83 5.39
N ASN A 24 10.51 0.29 5.67
CA ASN A 24 9.17 0.39 6.23
C ASN A 24 8.24 1.05 5.20
N TYR A 25 6.94 0.83 5.37
CA TYR A 25 5.91 1.49 4.57
C TYR A 25 5.06 2.37 5.49
N PHE A 26 4.77 3.59 5.08
CA PHE A 26 3.95 4.51 5.84
C PHE A 26 2.78 5.01 5.00
N CYS A 27 1.56 4.83 5.52
CA CYS A 27 0.39 5.36 4.88
C CYS A 27 0.18 6.81 5.30
N ASN A 28 0.38 7.74 4.36
CA ASN A 28 0.19 9.17 4.59
C ASN A 28 -1.27 9.56 4.82
N HIS A 29 -2.22 8.72 4.40
CA HIS A 29 -3.66 8.95 4.60
C HIS A 29 -4.14 8.45 5.95
N CYS A 30 -3.74 7.25 6.35
CA CYS A 30 -4.07 6.69 7.66
C CYS A 30 -3.16 7.20 8.78
N LYS A 31 -2.04 7.87 8.43
CA LYS A 31 -0.96 8.29 9.34
C LYS A 31 -0.45 7.14 10.21
N LYS A 32 -0.24 5.97 9.60
CA LYS A 32 0.15 4.73 10.27
C LYS A 32 1.24 4.01 9.49
N LEU A 33 2.13 3.33 10.23
CA LEU A 33 3.08 2.39 9.66
C LEU A 33 2.35 1.13 9.18
N VAL A 34 2.70 0.67 7.99
CA VAL A 34 2.18 -0.52 7.34
C VAL A 34 3.33 -1.51 7.21
N SER A 35 3.04 -2.78 7.52
CA SER A 35 4.03 -3.85 7.38
C SER A 35 4.27 -4.19 5.91
N SER A 36 5.51 -4.51 5.54
CA SER A 36 5.88 -4.94 4.19
C SER A 36 5.15 -6.20 3.70
N LYS A 37 4.68 -7.04 4.62
CA LYS A 37 3.83 -8.20 4.31
C LYS A 37 2.36 -7.88 4.12
N ALA A 38 1.92 -6.71 4.58
CA ALA A 38 0.53 -6.29 4.56
C ALA A 38 0.24 -5.26 3.47
N VAL A 39 1.26 -4.62 2.90
CA VAL A 39 1.06 -3.74 1.74
C VAL A 39 0.54 -4.55 0.55
N LEU A 40 -0.36 -3.93 -0.21
CA LEU A 40 -0.84 -4.48 -1.46
C LEU A 40 0.12 -4.07 -2.57
N THR A 41 0.41 -4.99 -3.48
CA THR A 41 1.07 -4.66 -4.75
C THR A 41 0.03 -4.13 -5.74
N GLN A 42 0.50 -3.60 -6.87
CA GLN A 42 -0.40 -3.13 -7.92
C GLN A 42 -1.36 -4.23 -8.41
N GLU A 43 -0.84 -5.43 -8.64
CA GLU A 43 -1.63 -6.64 -8.96
C GLU A 43 -2.73 -6.90 -7.91
N GLN A 44 -2.36 -6.89 -6.62
CA GLN A 44 -3.30 -7.15 -5.52
C GLN A 44 -4.35 -6.04 -5.33
N LEU A 45 -4.07 -4.82 -5.80
CA LEU A 45 -5.00 -3.70 -5.69
C LEU A 45 -6.08 -3.74 -6.78
N GLU A 46 -5.71 -4.16 -7.99
CA GLU A 46 -6.62 -4.31 -9.14
C GLU A 46 -7.72 -5.33 -8.83
N GLU A 47 -7.35 -6.48 -8.24
CA GLU A 47 -8.30 -7.50 -7.76
C GLU A 47 -9.33 -6.96 -6.76
N VAL A 48 -8.98 -5.93 -5.99
CA VAL A 48 -9.77 -5.39 -4.86
C VAL A 48 -10.62 -4.16 -5.28
N GLN A 49 -10.45 -3.64 -6.49
CA GLN A 49 -11.20 -2.47 -7.00
C GLN A 49 -12.32 -2.82 -7.99
N GLU A 50 -12.32 -4.02 -8.59
CA GLU A 50 -13.40 -4.47 -9.49
C GLU A 50 -14.75 -4.70 -8.80
N GLU A 51 -14.80 -4.78 -7.47
CA GLU A 51 -16.05 -4.95 -6.72
C GLU A 51 -16.82 -3.63 -6.49
N VAL A 52 -16.34 -2.48 -6.96
CA VAL A 52 -16.96 -1.16 -6.72
C VAL A 52 -17.22 -0.39 -8.02
N SER A 53 -17.85 -1.03 -9.01
CA SER A 53 -18.35 -0.31 -10.21
C SER A 53 -19.76 -0.73 -10.63
N ASP A 54 -20.55 -1.32 -9.73
CA ASP A 54 -21.99 -1.52 -9.96
C ASP A 54 -22.80 -0.87 -8.83
N LYS A 55 -23.04 0.43 -8.96
CA LYS A 55 -24.32 1.06 -8.62
C LYS A 55 -24.46 2.48 -9.15
#